data_AF-A0A485KND2-F1
#
_entry.id   AF-A0A485KND2-F1
#
_cell.length_a   1.000
_cell.length_b   1.000
_cell.length_c   1.000
_cell.angle_alpha   90.00
_cell.angle_beta   90.00
_cell.angle_gamma   90.00
#
_symmetry.space_group_name_H-M   'P 1'
#
loop_
_entity.id
_entity.type
_entity.pdbx_description
1 polymer ?
#
loop_
_entity_poly.entity_id
_entity_poly.type
_entity_poly.pdbx_seq_one_letter_code
_entity_poly.pdbx_strand_id
1 'polypeptide(L)'
;MIDIEQAATVSILYDALLHKKSLYCHSKMIEESKKLMACKKDIEECRERIEEIEEQLYDIHVECLDKAPDTYESNAEVKTLLAEKEEEESLLTQMNKVLECRKNSMRMFLKHKAVLDTSRKSLKNRQRRIVEKAFRTGLLVCQS
;
A
#
# COMPACT_ATOMS: atom_id res chain seq x y z
N MET A 1 38.72 23.43 -4.22
CA MET A 1 38.10 23.69 -2.90
C MET A 1 36.71 24.25 -3.18
N ILE A 2 35.62 23.59 -2.77
CA ILE A 2 34.25 24.09 -3.10
C ILE A 2 33.98 25.37 -2.32
N ASP A 3 33.56 26.41 -3.04
CA ASP A 3 33.17 27.71 -2.48
C ASP A 3 31.93 27.59 -1.57
N ILE A 4 31.86 28.41 -0.52
CA ILE A 4 30.76 28.39 0.46
C ILE A 4 29.42 28.69 -0.21
N GLU A 5 29.39 29.60 -1.16
CA GLU A 5 28.19 29.94 -1.95
C GLU A 5 27.72 28.75 -2.79
N GLN A 6 28.64 28.05 -3.46
CA GLN A 6 28.34 26.83 -4.21
C GLN A 6 27.83 25.72 -3.28
N ALA A 7 28.45 25.53 -2.12
CA ALA A 7 28.01 24.55 -1.14
C ALA A 7 26.60 24.86 -0.59
N ALA A 8 26.30 26.13 -0.32
CA ALA A 8 24.97 26.58 0.10
C ALA A 8 23.93 26.34 -0.99
N THR A 9 24.23 26.73 -2.23
CA THR A 9 23.34 26.58 -3.40
C THR A 9 23.00 25.11 -3.64
N VAL A 10 24.02 24.26 -3.73
CA VAL A 10 23.85 22.81 -3.89
C VAL A 10 23.02 22.24 -2.74
N SER A 11 23.25 22.70 -1.52
CA SER A 11 22.51 22.23 -0.35
C SER A 11 21.03 22.62 -0.37
N ILE A 12 20.67 23.79 -0.89
CA ILE A 12 19.27 24.23 -1.03
C ILE A 12 18.56 23.38 -2.10
N LEU A 13 19.22 23.18 -3.25
CA LEU A 13 18.70 22.35 -4.33
C LEU A 13 18.45 20.90 -3.87
N TYR A 14 19.36 20.33 -3.07
CA TYR A 14 19.14 19.01 -2.48
C TYR A 14 17.96 18.98 -1.50
N ASP A 15 17.74 20.01 -0.67
CA ASP A 15 16.59 20.02 0.25
C ASP A 15 15.27 20.08 -0.53
N ALA A 16 15.20 20.92 -1.56
CA ALA A 16 14.05 20.99 -2.46
C ALA A 16 13.77 19.63 -3.15
N LEU A 17 14.82 18.95 -3.63
CA LEU A 17 14.69 17.62 -4.22
C LEU A 17 14.20 16.57 -3.22
N LEU A 18 14.77 16.54 -2.01
CA LEU A 18 14.35 15.62 -0.95
C LEU A 18 12.91 15.87 -0.52
N HIS A 19 12.51 17.14 -0.43
CA HIS A 19 11.13 17.53 -0.14
C HIS A 19 10.17 17.01 -1.22
N LYS A 20 10.49 17.24 -2.51
CA LYS A 20 9.67 16.74 -3.63
C LYS A 20 9.54 15.21 -3.60
N LYS A 21 10.62 14.48 -3.32
CA LYS A 21 10.59 13.02 -3.19
C LYS A 21 9.74 12.55 -2.00
N SER A 22 9.78 13.28 -0.88
CA SER A 22 8.98 12.95 0.32
C SER A 22 7.49 13.14 0.05
N LEU A 23 7.11 14.23 -0.64
CA LEU A 23 5.73 14.46 -1.09
C LEU A 23 5.25 13.39 -2.06
N TYR A 24 6.10 12.96 -2.99
CA TYR A 24 5.77 11.86 -3.89
C TYR A 24 5.48 10.56 -3.13
N CYS A 25 6.32 10.19 -2.16
CA CYS A 25 6.07 9.02 -1.31
C CYS A 25 4.75 9.14 -0.56
N HIS A 26 4.47 10.30 0.03
CA HIS A 26 3.22 10.55 0.74
C HIS A 26 1.99 10.40 -0.17
N SER A 27 2.00 11.00 -1.35
CA SER A 27 0.93 10.88 -2.34
C SER A 27 0.71 9.42 -2.75
N LYS A 28 1.78 8.68 -3.02
CA LYS A 28 1.70 7.25 -3.38
C LYS A 28 1.19 6.39 -2.22
N MET A 29 1.57 6.69 -0.99
CA MET A 29 0.99 6.02 0.19
C MET A 29 -0.51 6.27 0.30
N ILE A 30 -1.00 7.49 0.08
CA ILE A 30 -2.45 7.77 0.09
C ILE A 30 -3.16 6.97 -1.01
N GLU A 31 -2.59 6.95 -2.21
CA GLU A 31 -3.15 6.20 -3.34
C GLU A 31 -3.23 4.69 -3.03
N GLU A 32 -2.15 4.10 -2.52
CA GLU A 32 -2.12 2.68 -2.16
C GLU A 32 -3.03 2.38 -0.96
N SER A 33 -3.19 3.32 -0.02
CA SER A 33 -4.14 3.18 1.11
C SER A 33 -5.57 3.03 0.61
N LYS A 34 -6.00 3.89 -0.32
CA LYS A 34 -7.34 3.82 -0.92
C LYS A 34 -7.57 2.48 -1.63
N LYS A 35 -6.60 2.05 -2.44
CA LYS A 35 -6.68 0.75 -3.15
C LYS A 35 -6.72 -0.43 -2.18
N LEU A 36 -5.98 -0.35 -1.07
CA LEU A 36 -5.95 -1.40 -0.05
C LEU A 36 -7.30 -1.52 0.65
N MET A 37 -7.96 -0.40 0.96
CA MET A 37 -9.30 -0.40 1.55
C MET A 37 -10.35 -0.95 0.57
N ALA A 38 -10.29 -0.55 -0.71
CA ALA A 38 -11.16 -1.12 -1.74
C ALA A 38 -10.96 -2.65 -1.85
N CYS A 39 -9.71 -3.10 -2.01
CA CYS A 39 -9.39 -4.52 -2.11
C CYS A 39 -9.84 -5.33 -0.89
N LYS A 40 -9.80 -4.74 0.33
CA LYS A 40 -10.32 -5.41 1.54
C LYS A 40 -11.83 -5.57 1.49
N LYS A 41 -12.55 -4.53 1.06
CA LYS A 41 -14.00 -4.58 0.89
C LYS A 41 -14.38 -5.65 -0.14
N ASP A 42 -13.72 -5.63 -1.30
CA ASP A 42 -14.00 -6.60 -2.36
C ASP A 42 -13.71 -8.06 -1.88
N ILE A 43 -12.70 -8.27 -1.04
CA ILE A 43 -12.41 -9.58 -0.41
C ILE A 43 -13.52 -10.01 0.55
N GLU A 44 -14.07 -9.07 1.32
CA GLU A 44 -15.18 -9.32 2.24
C GLU A 44 -16.44 -9.71 1.47
N GLU A 45 -16.77 -8.96 0.41
CA GLU A 45 -17.88 -9.28 -0.50
C GLU A 45 -17.71 -10.64 -1.20
N CYS A 46 -16.48 -11.06 -1.53
CA CYS A 46 -16.24 -12.42 -2.06
C CYS A 46 -16.50 -13.50 -1.00
N ARG A 47 -16.16 -13.24 0.27
CA ARG A 47 -16.41 -14.20 1.35
C ARG A 47 -17.89 -14.34 1.65
N GLU A 48 -18.60 -13.22 1.69
CA GLU A 48 -20.07 -13.20 1.86
C GLU A 48 -20.73 -14.01 0.75
N ARG A 49 -20.34 -13.82 -0.52
CA ARG A 49 -20.89 -14.61 -1.63
C ARG A 49 -20.58 -16.11 -1.55
N ILE A 50 -19.39 -16.49 -1.07
CA ILE A 50 -19.07 -17.90 -0.84
C ILE A 50 -19.96 -18.49 0.26
N GLU A 51 -20.15 -17.76 1.36
CA GLU A 51 -21.01 -18.18 2.48
C GLU A 51 -22.47 -18.32 2.04
N GLU A 52 -23.00 -17.37 1.25
CA GLU A 52 -24.34 -17.46 0.65
C GLU A 52 -24.51 -18.71 -0.24
N ILE A 53 -23.49 -19.07 -1.03
CA ILE A 53 -23.52 -20.29 -1.85
C ILE A 53 -23.49 -21.54 -0.95
N GLU A 54 -22.69 -21.52 0.13
CA GLU A 54 -22.63 -22.63 1.09
C GLU A 54 -23.97 -22.84 1.82
N GLU A 55 -24.65 -21.77 2.19
CA GLU A 55 -25.99 -21.82 2.77
C GLU A 55 -27.01 -22.42 1.80
N GLN A 56 -27.01 -21.98 0.53
CA GLN A 56 -27.90 -22.53 -0.51
C GLN A 56 -27.63 -24.02 -0.75
N LEU A 57 -26.36 -24.43 -0.81
CA LEU A 57 -25.98 -25.84 -0.94
C LEU A 57 -26.47 -26.66 0.26
N TYR A 58 -26.37 -26.12 1.47
CA TYR A 58 -26.86 -26.76 2.68
C TYR A 58 -28.38 -26.92 2.66
N ASP A 59 -29.13 -25.88 2.28
CA ASP A 59 -30.59 -25.93 2.18
C ASP A 59 -31.04 -27.02 1.19
N ILE A 60 -30.43 -27.07 0.00
CA ILE A 60 -30.71 -28.12 -0.99
C ILE A 60 -30.35 -29.51 -0.44
N HIS A 61 -29.25 -29.62 0.33
CA HIS A 61 -28.85 -30.86 0.95
C HIS A 61 -29.92 -31.36 1.94
N VAL A 62 -30.42 -30.47 2.81
CA VAL A 62 -31.48 -30.77 3.77
C VAL A 62 -32.77 -31.20 3.05
N GLU A 63 -33.16 -30.51 1.98
CA GLU A 63 -34.33 -30.87 1.16
C GLU A 63 -34.20 -32.23 0.45
N CYS A 64 -32.97 -32.74 0.30
CA CYS A 64 -32.69 -34.02 -0.35
C CYS A 64 -32.54 -35.18 0.65
N LEU A 65 -32.48 -34.93 1.96
CA LEU A 65 -32.25 -35.97 2.98
C LEU A 65 -33.32 -37.08 2.98
N ASP A 66 -34.58 -36.73 2.72
CA ASP A 66 -35.69 -37.68 2.67
C ASP A 66 -35.89 -38.31 1.27
N LYS A 67 -35.03 -37.96 0.30
CA LYS A 67 -35.11 -38.44 -1.09
C LYS A 67 -34.11 -39.57 -1.35
N ALA A 68 -34.08 -40.07 -2.58
CA ALA A 68 -33.15 -41.14 -2.96
C ALA A 68 -31.68 -40.69 -2.75
N PRO A 69 -30.75 -41.62 -2.43
CA PRO A 69 -29.37 -41.30 -2.03
C PRO A 69 -28.60 -40.38 -3.00
N ASP A 70 -28.90 -40.47 -4.30
CA ASP A 70 -28.16 -39.75 -5.34
C ASP A 70 -28.83 -38.42 -5.76
N THR A 71 -29.92 -38.02 -5.09
CA THR A 71 -30.74 -36.86 -5.52
C THR A 71 -29.97 -35.54 -5.41
N TYR A 72 -29.13 -35.40 -4.39
CA TYR A 72 -28.32 -34.20 -4.20
C TYR A 72 -27.21 -34.09 -5.26
N GLU A 73 -26.44 -35.18 -5.47
CA GLU A 73 -25.32 -35.19 -6.42
C GLU A 73 -25.77 -35.10 -7.88
N SER A 74 -26.97 -35.59 -8.19
CA SER A 74 -27.57 -35.49 -9.53
C SER A 74 -28.25 -34.15 -9.79
N ASN A 75 -28.45 -33.31 -8.76
CA ASN A 75 -29.09 -32.01 -8.90
C ASN A 75 -28.20 -31.05 -9.74
N ALA A 76 -28.79 -30.50 -10.81
CA ALA A 76 -28.10 -29.58 -11.71
C ALA A 76 -27.77 -28.24 -11.04
N GLU A 77 -28.61 -27.80 -10.10
CA GLU A 77 -28.41 -26.57 -9.32
C GLU A 77 -27.20 -26.71 -8.39
N VAL A 78 -27.08 -27.85 -7.69
CA VAL A 78 -25.91 -28.17 -6.86
C VAL A 78 -24.62 -28.11 -7.67
N LYS A 79 -24.60 -28.70 -8.88
CA LYS A 79 -23.42 -28.65 -9.75
C LYS A 79 -23.07 -27.22 -10.19
N THR A 80 -24.07 -26.38 -10.41
CA THR A 80 -23.89 -24.99 -10.82
C THR A 80 -23.33 -24.17 -9.66
N LEU A 81 -23.93 -24.29 -8.47
CA LEU A 81 -23.48 -23.62 -7.25
C LEU A 81 -22.06 -24.04 -6.85
N LEU A 82 -21.70 -25.32 -6.99
CA LEU A 82 -20.34 -25.78 -6.73
C LEU A 82 -19.32 -25.17 -7.70
N ALA A 83 -19.68 -25.01 -8.98
CA ALA A 83 -18.82 -24.36 -9.96
C ALA A 83 -18.67 -22.85 -9.68
N GLU A 84 -19.76 -22.17 -9.33
CA GLU A 84 -19.74 -20.75 -8.93
C GLU A 84 -18.89 -20.54 -7.67
N LYS A 85 -19.01 -21.43 -6.68
CA LYS A 85 -18.17 -21.41 -5.48
C LYS A 85 -16.69 -21.56 -5.81
N GLU A 86 -16.33 -22.50 -6.69
CA GLU A 86 -14.93 -22.69 -7.10
C GLU A 86 -14.37 -21.44 -7.80
N GLU A 87 -15.18 -20.78 -8.63
CA GLU A 87 -14.82 -19.52 -9.28
C GLU A 87 -14.59 -18.40 -8.25
N GLU A 88 -15.48 -18.26 -7.27
CA GLU A 88 -15.35 -17.26 -6.20
C GLU A 88 -14.15 -17.54 -5.27
N GLU A 89 -13.87 -18.79 -4.92
CA GLU A 89 -12.68 -19.18 -4.15
C GLU A 89 -11.37 -18.87 -4.90
N SER A 90 -11.37 -19.10 -6.22
CA SER A 90 -10.26 -18.73 -7.09
C SER A 90 -10.05 -17.21 -7.13
N LEU A 91 -11.13 -16.45 -7.29
CA LEU A 91 -11.12 -14.98 -7.25
C LEU A 91 -10.60 -14.46 -5.90
N LEU A 92 -11.13 -14.98 -4.79
CA LEU A 92 -10.68 -14.65 -3.44
C LEU A 92 -9.18 -14.91 -3.26
N THR A 93 -8.67 -16.02 -3.79
CA THR A 93 -7.24 -16.34 -3.77
C THR A 93 -6.41 -15.30 -4.53
N GLN A 94 -6.87 -14.88 -5.71
CA GLN A 94 -6.21 -13.85 -6.51
C GLN A 94 -6.22 -12.49 -5.80
N MET A 95 -7.35 -12.10 -5.21
CA MET A 95 -7.49 -10.82 -4.52
C MET A 95 -6.64 -10.76 -3.26
N ASN A 96 -6.51 -11.86 -2.51
CA ASN A 96 -5.58 -11.93 -1.38
C ASN A 96 -4.11 -11.72 -1.82
N LYS A 97 -3.71 -12.24 -2.97
CA LYS A 97 -2.37 -11.96 -3.54
C LYS A 97 -2.20 -10.48 -3.87
N VAL A 98 -3.22 -9.87 -4.49
CA VAL A 98 -3.22 -8.42 -4.79
C VAL A 98 -3.10 -7.61 -3.49
N LEU A 99 -3.87 -7.95 -2.45
CA LEU A 99 -3.82 -7.29 -1.15
C LEU A 99 -2.40 -7.32 -0.56
N GLU A 100 -1.71 -8.46 -0.61
CA GLU A 100 -0.34 -8.58 -0.15
C GLU A 100 0.65 -7.75 -0.99
N CYS A 101 0.51 -7.74 -2.31
CA CYS A 101 1.30 -6.85 -3.17
C CYS A 101 1.11 -5.37 -2.80
N ARG A 102 -0.12 -4.94 -2.49
CA ARG A 102 -0.44 -3.58 -2.04
C ARG A 102 0.17 -3.26 -0.68
N LYS A 103 0.06 -4.17 0.29
CA LYS A 103 0.72 -4.05 1.61
C LYS A 103 2.24 -3.91 1.46
N ASN A 104 2.85 -4.70 0.59
CA ASN A 104 4.29 -4.62 0.33
C ASN A 104 4.68 -3.27 -0.29
N SER A 105 3.91 -2.78 -1.25
CA SER A 105 4.11 -1.45 -1.85
C SER A 105 4.03 -0.32 -0.81
N MET A 106 3.04 -0.38 0.09
CA MET A 106 2.91 0.56 1.21
C MET A 106 4.15 0.55 2.13
N ARG A 107 4.61 -0.65 2.52
CA ARG A 107 5.83 -0.81 3.35
C ARG A 107 7.06 -0.22 2.67
N MET A 108 7.19 -0.39 1.35
CA MET A 108 8.29 0.19 0.58
C MET A 108 8.26 1.72 0.60
N PHE A 109 7.09 2.35 0.40
CA PHE A 109 6.99 3.81 0.47
C PHE A 109 7.25 4.36 1.88
N LEU A 110 6.80 3.66 2.92
CA LEU A 110 7.14 4.00 4.31
C LEU A 110 8.64 3.99 4.55
N LYS A 111 9.33 2.93 4.09
CA LYS A 111 10.79 2.82 4.19
C LYS A 111 11.50 3.94 3.41
N HIS A 112 11.08 4.20 2.17
CA HIS A 112 11.63 5.29 1.37
C HIS A 112 11.44 6.65 2.04
N LYS A 113 10.25 6.91 2.59
CA LYS A 113 9.98 8.14 3.33
C LYS A 113 10.90 8.28 4.55
N ALA A 114 11.08 7.23 5.35
CA ALA A 114 11.98 7.25 6.48
C ALA A 114 13.43 7.58 6.07
N VAL A 115 13.93 6.98 5.00
CA VAL A 115 15.28 7.26 4.46
C VAL A 115 15.39 8.73 4.00
N LEU A 116 14.37 9.27 3.34
CA LEU A 116 14.34 10.66 2.91
C LEU A 116 14.33 11.61 4.12
N ASP A 117 13.58 11.29 5.17
CA ASP A 117 13.51 12.12 6.39
C ASP A 117 14.85 12.10 7.14
N THR A 118 15.55 10.96 7.22
CA THR A 118 16.93 10.88 7.73
C THR A 118 17.90 11.68 6.88
N SER A 119 17.83 11.56 5.55
CA SER A 119 18.68 12.29 4.62
C SER A 119 18.49 13.80 4.76
N ARG A 120 17.24 14.23 4.93
CA ARG A 120 16.89 15.64 5.14
C ARG A 120 17.42 16.17 6.46
N LYS A 121 17.35 15.39 7.54
CA LYS A 121 17.95 15.75 8.84
C LYS A 121 19.47 15.92 8.71
N SER A 122 20.15 15.01 8.02
CA SER A 122 21.60 15.12 7.75
C SER A 122 21.93 16.37 6.94
N LEU A 123 21.12 16.67 5.92
CA LEU A 123 21.28 17.86 5.07
C LEU A 123 21.10 19.15 5.88
N LYS A 124 20.09 19.24 6.76
CA LYS A 124 19.91 20.39 7.65
C LYS A 124 21.12 20.62 8.56
N ASN A 125 21.71 19.55 9.10
CA ASN A 125 22.95 19.65 9.87
C ASN A 125 24.12 20.17 9.02
N ARG A 126 24.20 19.76 7.75
CA ARG A 126 25.20 20.29 6.81
C ARG A 126 24.96 21.76 6.49
N GLN A 127 23.71 22.16 6.21
CA GLN A 127 23.33 23.57 5.99
C GLN A 127 23.74 24.43 7.18
N ARG A 128 23.45 23.98 8.40
CA ARG A 128 23.88 24.67 9.63
C ARG A 128 25.40 24.88 9.68
N ARG A 129 26.19 23.84 9.40
CA ARG A 129 27.66 23.95 9.35
C ARG A 129 28.15 24.90 8.25
N ILE A 130 27.48 24.96 7.10
CA ILE A 130 27.82 25.90 6.03
C ILE A 130 27.60 27.33 6.51
N VAL A 131 26.45 27.62 7.13
CA VAL A 131 26.13 28.95 7.69
C VAL A 131 27.11 29.33 8.79
N GLU A 132 27.39 28.43 9.74
CA GLU A 132 28.38 28.66 10.79
C GLU A 132 29.78 28.97 10.21
N LYS A 133 30.19 28.25 9.14
CA LYS A 133 31.46 28.51 8.46
C LYS A 133 31.46 29.85 7.74
N ALA A 134 30.38 30.20 7.05
CA ALA A 134 30.22 31.49 6.38
C ALA A 134 30.34 32.66 7.37
N PHE A 135 29.70 32.53 8.54
CA PHE A 135 29.80 33.49 9.63
C PHE A 135 31.23 33.63 10.14
N ARG A 136 31.92 32.52 10.47
CA ARG A 136 33.32 32.56 10.96
C ARG A 136 34.32 33.13 9.97
N THR A 137 34.03 33.03 8.67
CA THR A 137 34.91 33.50 7.59
C THR A 137 34.59 34.93 7.14
N GLY A 138 33.63 35.61 7.79
CA GLY A 138 33.24 36.98 7.47
C GLY A 138 32.40 37.10 6.18
N LEU A 139 32.02 35.98 5.56
CA LEU A 139 31.18 35.94 4.36
C LEU A 139 29.69 36.10 4.67
N LEU A 140 29.30 35.96 5.93
CA LEU A 140 27.96 36.25 6.42
C LEU A 140 28.05 37.39 7.44
N VAL A 141 27.77 38.62 7.00
CA VAL A 141 27.77 39.79 7.89
C VAL A 141 26.43 39.86 8.61
N CYS A 142 26.43 39.77 9.95
CA CYS A 142 25.24 40.13 10.72
C CYS A 142 25.07 41.65 10.62
N GLN A 143 24.01 42.10 9.94
CA GLN A 143 23.52 43.46 10.16
C GLN A 143 22.93 43.50 11.57
N SER A 144 23.70 44.05 12.51
CA SER A 144 23.27 44.42 13.86
C SER A 144 22.56 45.76 13.86
#